data_AF-A0A969G2W3-F1
#
_entry.id   AF-A0A969G2W3-F1
#
_cell.length_a   1.000
_cell.length_b   1.000
_cell.length_c   1.000
_cell.angle_alpha   90.00
_cell.angle_beta   90.00
_cell.angle_gamma   90.00
#
_symmetry.space_group_name_H-M   'P 1'
#
loop_
_entity.id
_entity.type
_entity.pdbx_description
1 polymer ?
#
loop_
_entity_poly.entity_id
_entity_poly.type
_entity_poly.pdbx_seq_one_letter_code
_entity_poly.pdbx_strand_id
1 'polypeptide(L)'
;MKFNNSNSISAISRRILKRQQSIGSLHFKFYFEAKKIAYCYIRKNASSAFKNLILGLEHPDIKLNGEHKLNYLIKHHKCVDIQDIQSADHRIFVYRDPVKRVVSLFKNKFICKEGRAGILDNYESLTSEDPYES
;
A
#
# COMPACT_ATOMS: atom_id res chain seq x y z
N MET A 1 6.11 39.67 27.03
CA MET A 1 5.50 39.13 25.80
C MET A 1 6.23 37.86 25.39
N LYS A 2 5.64 36.68 25.58
CA LYS A 2 6.12 35.41 24.99
C LYS A 2 4.89 34.75 24.37
N PHE A 3 4.91 34.64 23.03
CA PHE A 3 3.82 34.06 22.25
C PHE A 3 3.76 32.55 22.48
N ASN A 4 2.58 32.07 22.93
CA ASN A 4 2.19 30.67 22.89
C ASN A 4 2.11 30.22 21.43
N ASN A 5 2.95 29.29 21.01
CA ASN A 5 2.85 28.67 19.69
C ASN A 5 1.95 27.43 19.77
N SER A 6 0.64 27.63 19.86
CA SER A 6 -0.36 26.57 19.72
C SER A 6 -0.43 26.16 18.25
N ASN A 7 0.39 25.18 17.86
CA ASN A 7 0.28 24.49 16.58
C ASN A 7 -1.01 23.64 16.53
N SER A 8 -2.16 24.30 16.41
CA SER A 8 -3.43 23.67 16.08
C SER A 8 -3.45 23.38 14.59
N ILE A 9 -2.90 22.23 14.20
CA ILE A 9 -3.03 21.72 12.84
C ILE A 9 -4.49 21.28 12.65
N SER A 10 -5.19 21.98 11.74
CA SER A 10 -6.58 21.69 11.38
C SER A 10 -6.77 20.22 10.97
N ALA A 11 -7.96 19.67 11.18
CA ALA A 11 -8.28 18.29 10.80
C ALA A 11 -8.05 18.01 9.30
N ILE A 12 -8.19 19.05 8.46
CA ILE A 12 -7.93 19.03 7.03
C ILE A 12 -6.43 18.90 6.77
N SER A 13 -5.59 19.71 7.42
CA SER A 13 -4.13 19.60 7.31
C SER A 13 -3.61 18.25 7.84
N ARG A 14 -4.23 17.68 8.88
CA ARG A 14 -3.95 16.31 9.33
C ARG A 14 -4.33 15.24 8.30
N ARG A 15 -5.45 15.40 7.59
CA ARG A 15 -5.86 14.51 6.49
C ARG A 15 -4.94 14.63 5.27
N ILE A 16 -4.49 15.84 4.92
CA ILE A 16 -3.55 16.10 3.82
C ILE A 16 -2.17 15.50 4.13
N LEU A 17 -1.66 15.67 5.36
CA LEU A 17 -0.41 15.05 5.82
C LEU A 17 -0.51 13.51 5.88
N LYS A 18 -1.64 12.94 6.33
CA LYS A 18 -1.89 11.49 6.23
C LYS A 18 -1.97 10.99 4.79
N ARG A 19 -2.50 11.80 3.86
CA ARG A 19 -2.54 11.48 2.42
C ARG A 19 -1.17 11.52 1.76
N GLN A 20 -0.27 12.39 2.19
CA GLN A 20 1.12 12.40 1.68
C GLN A 20 1.89 11.11 2.03
N GLN A 21 1.47 10.37 3.06
CA GLN A 21 2.03 9.04 3.31
C GLN A 21 1.49 7.97 2.34
N SER A 22 0.39 8.15 1.61
CA SER A 22 -0.42 7.00 1.19
C SER A 22 -0.11 6.32 -0.15
N ILE A 23 0.86 6.79 -0.96
CA ILE A 23 1.17 6.14 -2.25
C ILE A 23 2.63 5.68 -2.38
N GLY A 24 3.53 6.16 -1.53
CA GLY A 24 4.94 5.75 -1.48
C GLY A 24 5.41 5.06 -0.19
N SER A 25 4.59 5.00 0.87
CA SER A 25 5.04 4.50 2.20
C SER A 25 4.75 3.02 2.48
N LEU A 26 4.07 2.32 1.56
CA LEU A 26 3.74 0.93 1.80
C LEU A 26 4.94 0.07 1.43
N HIS A 27 5.70 -0.33 2.45
CA HIS A 27 6.79 -1.29 2.37
C HIS A 27 6.54 -2.40 3.39
N PHE A 28 7.13 -3.57 3.16
CA PHE A 28 6.93 -4.73 4.02
C PHE A 28 8.26 -5.21 4.59
N LYS A 29 8.26 -5.69 5.82
CA LYS A 29 9.35 -6.38 6.49
C LYS A 29 8.93 -7.82 6.80
N PHE A 30 9.84 -8.75 6.62
CA PHE A 30 9.65 -10.17 6.92
C PHE A 30 11.00 -10.80 7.28
N TYR A 31 10.95 -11.96 7.92
CA TYR A 31 12.12 -12.72 8.33
C TYR A 31 12.29 -13.98 7.49
N PHE A 32 13.53 -14.29 7.14
CA PHE A 32 13.91 -15.55 6.52
C PHE A 32 15.26 -15.97 7.09
N GLU A 33 15.37 -17.19 7.63
CA GLU A 33 16.60 -17.69 8.26
C GLU A 33 17.21 -16.70 9.27
N ALA A 34 16.36 -16.12 10.15
CA ALA A 34 16.72 -15.10 11.14
C ALA A 34 17.24 -13.76 10.58
N LYS A 35 17.20 -13.53 9.26
CA LYS A 35 17.53 -12.26 8.63
C LYS A 35 16.30 -11.41 8.38
N LYS A 36 16.35 -10.13 8.77
CA LYS A 36 15.30 -9.14 8.49
C LYS A 36 15.44 -8.67 7.05
N ILE A 37 14.39 -8.87 6.25
CA ILE A 37 14.33 -8.44 4.86
C ILE A 37 13.27 -7.35 4.71
N ALA A 38 13.65 -6.22 4.12
CA ALA A 38 12.70 -5.18 3.73
C ALA A 38 12.38 -5.28 2.23
N TYR A 39 11.11 -5.48 1.91
CA TYR A 39 10.58 -5.40 0.56
C TYR A 39 10.03 -4.00 0.28
N CYS A 40 10.75 -3.27 -0.58
CA CYS A 40 10.37 -1.95 -1.07
C CYS A 40 9.23 -2.08 -2.09
N TYR A 41 8.01 -2.26 -1.58
CA TYR A 41 6.84 -2.53 -2.40
C TYR A 41 6.51 -1.38 -3.36
N ILE A 42 6.30 -1.75 -4.63
CA ILE A 42 5.72 -0.89 -5.65
C ILE A 42 4.58 -1.63 -6.34
N ARG A 43 3.43 -0.96 -6.46
CA ARG A 43 2.26 -1.54 -7.13
C ARG A 43 2.57 -1.90 -8.59
N LYS A 44 2.13 -3.10 -9.01
CA LYS A 44 2.30 -3.68 -10.36
C LYS A 44 3.75 -4.01 -10.77
N ASN A 45 4.67 -4.07 -9.82
CA ASN A 45 6.03 -4.62 -10.02
C ASN A 45 6.14 -6.01 -9.39
N ALA A 46 5.46 -7.00 -9.98
CA ALA A 46 5.37 -8.37 -9.46
C ALA A 46 4.87 -8.48 -8.00
N SER A 47 4.19 -7.45 -7.51
CA SER A 47 3.88 -7.34 -6.09
C SER A 47 2.91 -8.40 -5.57
N SER A 48 2.09 -9.02 -6.43
CA SER A 48 1.27 -10.18 -6.05
C SER A 48 2.12 -11.40 -5.70
N ALA A 49 3.19 -11.67 -6.45
CA ALA A 49 4.08 -12.79 -6.20
C ALA A 49 4.83 -12.60 -4.87
N PHE A 50 5.35 -11.39 -4.62
CA PHE A 50 6.04 -11.09 -3.35
C PHE A 50 5.13 -11.15 -2.13
N LYS A 51 3.87 -10.73 -2.24
CA LYS A 51 2.90 -10.92 -1.15
C LYS A 51 2.66 -12.41 -0.84
N ASN A 52 2.65 -13.27 -1.87
CA ASN A 52 2.53 -14.72 -1.67
C ASN A 52 3.80 -15.30 -1.05
N LEU A 53 4.97 -14.84 -1.49
CA LEU A 53 6.26 -15.25 -0.95
C LEU A 53 6.35 -14.94 0.54
N ILE A 54 6.07 -13.70 0.95
CA ILE A 54 6.13 -13.29 2.37
C ILE A 54 5.25 -14.21 3.23
N LEU A 55 4.00 -14.44 2.79
CA LEU A 55 3.09 -15.32 3.52
C LEU A 55 3.56 -16.77 3.56
N GLY A 56 4.08 -17.30 2.45
CA GLY A 56 4.57 -18.67 2.38
C GLY A 56 5.82 -18.91 3.23
N LEU A 57 6.65 -17.89 3.43
CA LEU A 57 7.86 -17.99 4.24
C LEU A 57 7.59 -17.89 5.74
N GLU A 58 6.78 -16.92 6.17
CA GLU A 58 6.55 -16.69 7.61
C GLU A 58 5.36 -17.48 8.17
N HIS A 59 4.36 -17.79 7.35
CA HIS A 59 3.13 -18.44 7.77
C HIS A 59 2.61 -19.44 6.71
N PRO A 60 3.32 -20.55 6.45
CA PRO A 60 2.96 -21.51 5.40
C PRO A 60 1.53 -22.07 5.54
N ASP A 61 1.04 -22.22 6.77
CA ASP A 61 -0.30 -22.79 7.05
C ASP A 61 -1.39 -21.73 7.25
N ILE A 62 -1.13 -20.47 6.88
CA ILE A 62 -2.05 -19.39 7.19
C ILE A 62 -3.39 -19.50 6.46
N LYS A 63 -4.47 -19.49 7.24
CA LYS A 63 -5.83 -19.33 6.74
C LYS A 63 -6.26 -17.90 7.00
N LEU A 64 -6.40 -17.12 5.92
CA LEU A 64 -6.79 -15.70 6.01
C LEU A 64 -8.26 -15.51 6.42
N ASN A 65 -9.08 -16.56 6.51
CA ASN A 65 -10.46 -16.52 7.01
C ASN A 65 -11.31 -15.36 6.44
N GLY A 66 -11.21 -15.13 5.12
CA GLY A 66 -11.91 -14.04 4.44
C GLY A 66 -11.20 -12.68 4.48
N GLU A 67 -10.11 -12.52 5.22
CA GLU A 67 -9.28 -11.31 5.20
C GLU A 67 -8.55 -11.16 3.86
N HIS A 68 -8.60 -9.97 3.28
CA HIS A 68 -7.86 -9.67 2.08
C HIS A 68 -6.35 -9.66 2.36
N LYS A 69 -5.60 -10.40 1.56
CA LYS A 69 -4.13 -10.59 1.66
C LYS A 69 -3.32 -9.31 1.93
N LEU A 70 -3.69 -8.21 1.26
CA LEU A 70 -2.97 -6.94 1.45
C LEU A 70 -3.20 -6.35 2.84
N ASN A 71 -4.39 -6.52 3.41
CA ASN A 71 -4.74 -5.98 4.73
C ASN A 71 -3.99 -6.73 5.82
N TYR A 72 -3.94 -8.05 5.72
CA TYR A 72 -3.12 -8.89 6.59
C TYR A 72 -1.66 -8.44 6.59
N LEU A 73 -1.07 -8.28 5.39
CA LEU A 73 0.31 -7.82 5.26
C LEU A 73 0.52 -6.41 5.80
N ILE A 74 -0.43 -5.50 5.63
CA ILE A 74 -0.37 -4.15 6.22
C ILE A 74 -0.36 -4.23 7.75
N LYS A 75 -1.16 -5.13 8.32
CA LYS A 75 -1.31 -5.27 9.77
C LYS A 75 -0.07 -5.88 10.43
N HIS A 76 0.51 -6.89 9.80
CA HIS A 76 1.56 -7.71 10.43
C HIS A 76 2.98 -7.43 9.92
N HIS A 77 3.12 -6.99 8.67
CA HIS A 77 4.42 -6.91 8.00
C HIS A 77 4.75 -5.50 7.53
N LYS A 78 3.92 -4.48 7.77
CA LYS A 78 4.21 -3.13 7.30
C LYS A 78 5.46 -2.54 7.98
N CYS A 79 6.35 -1.94 7.20
CA CYS A 79 7.37 -1.02 7.72
C CYS A 79 6.69 0.24 8.22
N VAL A 80 6.90 0.59 9.49
CA VAL A 80 6.24 1.74 10.12
C VAL A 80 6.94 3.05 9.73
N ASP A 81 8.25 3.01 9.59
CA ASP A 81 9.10 4.15 9.26
C ASP A 81 10.27 3.75 8.34
N ILE A 82 11.13 4.72 8.04
CA ILE A 82 12.32 4.51 7.22
C ILE A 82 13.39 3.68 7.95
N GLN A 83 13.43 3.75 9.28
CA GLN A 83 14.41 3.02 10.10
C GLN A 83 14.17 1.52 10.01
N ASP A 84 12.91 1.10 9.90
CA ASP A 84 12.52 -0.29 9.65
C ASP A 84 13.15 -0.86 8.38
N ILE A 85 13.33 -0.02 7.36
CA ILE A 85 13.93 -0.38 6.07
C ILE A 85 15.45 -0.32 6.14
N GLN A 86 16.00 0.70 6.80
CA GLN A 86 17.45 0.90 6.94
C GLN A 86 18.09 -0.14 7.86
N SER A 87 17.36 -0.65 8.85
CA SER A 87 17.80 -1.69 9.80
C SER A 87 17.69 -3.11 9.26
N ALA A 88 17.15 -3.32 8.07
CA ALA A 88 17.05 -4.65 7.48
C ALA A 88 18.42 -5.15 7.01
N ASP A 89 18.73 -6.42 7.27
CA ASP A 89 19.92 -7.09 6.74
C ASP A 89 19.95 -7.02 5.20
N HIS A 90 18.78 -7.18 4.59
CA HIS A 90 18.63 -7.14 3.13
C HIS A 90 17.44 -6.27 2.71
N ARG A 91 17.56 -5.66 1.53
CA ARG A 91 16.53 -4.83 0.91
C ARG A 91 16.25 -5.34 -0.49
N ILE A 92 14.98 -5.63 -0.78
CA ILE A 92 14.54 -6.13 -2.07
C ILE A 92 13.72 -5.06 -2.77
N PHE A 93 14.08 -4.79 -4.02
CA PHE A 93 13.33 -3.92 -4.91
C PHE A 93 13.11 -4.64 -6.24
N VAL A 94 11.86 -4.65 -6.71
CA VAL A 94 11.54 -5.17 -8.04
C VAL A 94 11.36 -4.01 -8.99
N TYR A 95 12.33 -3.85 -9.88
CA TYR A 95 12.23 -2.90 -10.98
C TYR A 95 11.35 -3.46 -12.09
N ARG A 96 10.59 -2.57 -12.72
CA ARG A 96 9.88 -2.83 -13.97
C ARG A 96 9.93 -1.57 -14.81
N ASP A 97 9.99 -1.74 -16.11
CA ASP A 97 9.83 -0.65 -17.07
C ASP A 97 8.62 0.24 -16.70
N PRO A 98 8.83 1.56 -16.51
CA PRO A 98 7.78 2.48 -16.06
C PRO A 98 6.58 2.53 -17.01
N VAL A 99 6.82 2.49 -18.33
CA VAL A 99 5.75 2.57 -19.34
C VAL A 99 4.86 1.33 -19.26
N LYS A 100 5.45 0.14 -19.24
CA LYS A 100 4.72 -1.13 -19.05
C LYS A 100 3.97 -1.15 -17.71
N ARG A 101 4.52 -0.55 -16.65
CA ARG A 101 3.85 -0.44 -15.34
C ARG A 101 2.61 0.45 -15.43
N VAL A 102 2.71 1.63 -16.05
CA VAL A 102 1.58 2.55 -16.24
C VAL A 102 0.48 1.89 -17.06
N VAL A 103 0.81 1.23 -18.18
CA VAL A 103 -0.17 0.48 -18.98
C VAL A 103 -0.85 -0.60 -18.15
N SER A 104 -0.09 -1.33 -17.33
CA SER A 104 -0.65 -2.37 -16.45
C SER A 104 -1.57 -1.80 -15.36
N LEU A 105 -1.25 -0.62 -14.82
CA LEU A 105 -2.10 0.11 -13.88
C LEU A 105 -3.40 0.56 -14.55
N PHE A 106 -3.30 1.17 -15.73
CA PHE A 106 -4.45 1.66 -16.49
C PHE A 106 -5.42 0.53 -16.82
N LYS A 107 -4.92 -0.56 -17.41
CA LYS A 107 -5.72 -1.76 -17.70
C LYS A 107 -6.41 -2.29 -16.44
N ASN A 108 -5.66 -2.40 -15.34
CA ASN A 108 -6.20 -2.91 -14.09
C ASN A 108 -7.28 -2.01 -13.50
N LYS A 109 -7.18 -0.68 -13.62
CA LYS A 109 -8.06 0.27 -12.94
C LYS A 109 -9.27 0.69 -13.77
N PHE A 110 -9.12 0.81 -15.09
CA PHE A 110 -10.13 1.41 -15.95
C PHE A 110 -10.76 0.41 -16.93
N ILE A 111 -10.06 -0.69 -17.25
CA ILE A 111 -10.55 -1.68 -18.21
C ILE A 111 -11.13 -2.90 -17.50
N CYS A 112 -10.45 -3.45 -16.50
CA CYS A 112 -10.95 -4.61 -15.73
C CYS A 112 -12.14 -4.21 -14.85
N LYS A 113 -13.28 -4.93 -14.97
CA LYS A 113 -14.49 -4.69 -14.17
C LYS A 113 -14.22 -4.67 -12.66
N GLU A 114 -13.46 -5.63 -12.12
CA GLU A 114 -13.19 -5.66 -10.66
C GLU A 114 -12.30 -4.50 -10.18
N GLY A 115 -11.47 -3.95 -11.07
CA GLY A 115 -10.61 -2.83 -10.71
C GLY A 115 -11.26 -1.45 -10.85
N ARG A 116 -12.35 -1.37 -11.63
CA ARG A 116 -13.21 -0.18 -11.75
C ARG A 116 -14.08 0.03 -10.53
N ALA A 117 -14.52 -1.04 -9.84
CA ALA A 117 -15.39 -0.97 -8.67
C ALA A 117 -14.90 0.08 -7.66
N GLY A 118 -13.66 -0.01 -7.20
CA GLY A 118 -13.12 0.98 -6.25
C GLY A 118 -12.90 2.40 -6.79
N ILE A 119 -13.01 2.63 -8.11
CA ILE A 119 -13.07 4.00 -8.69
C ILE A 119 -14.51 4.50 -8.66
N LEU A 120 -15.47 3.63 -9.00
CA LEU A 120 -16.90 3.96 -9.05
C LEU A 120 -17.46 4.20 -7.64
N ASP A 121 -17.09 3.35 -6.66
CA ASP A 121 -17.42 3.56 -5.24
C ASP A 121 -16.89 4.92 -4.73
N ASN A 122 -15.73 5.34 -5.24
CA ASN A 122 -15.13 6.62 -4.87
C ASN A 122 -15.72 7.80 -5.66
N TYR A 123 -16.28 7.58 -6.85
CA TYR A 123 -17.00 8.59 -7.62
C TYR A 123 -18.33 8.90 -6.94
N GLU A 124 -19.14 7.87 -6.68
CA GLU A 124 -20.45 7.98 -6.04
C GLU A 124 -20.34 8.64 -4.66
N SER A 125 -19.37 8.20 -3.84
CA SER A 125 -19.15 8.80 -2.51
C SER A 125 -18.67 10.26 -2.50
N LEU A 126 -18.11 10.75 -3.62
CA LEU A 126 -17.65 12.14 -3.74
C LEU A 126 -18.66 13.05 -4.44
N THR A 127 -19.47 12.51 -5.34
CA THR A 127 -20.39 13.27 -6.22
C THR A 127 -21.85 13.11 -5.81
N SER A 128 -22.20 12.05 -5.07
CA SER A 128 -23.58 11.61 -4.82
C SER A 128 -24.36 11.28 -6.10
N GLU A 129 -23.67 11.07 -7.22
CA GLU A 129 -24.27 10.71 -8.51
C GLU A 129 -24.02 9.23 -8.82
N ASP A 130 -25.00 8.57 -9.43
CA ASP A 130 -24.84 7.20 -9.92
C ASP A 130 -23.89 7.19 -11.13
N PRO A 131 -22.74 6.51 -11.06
CA PRO A 131 -21.77 6.46 -12.15
C PRO A 131 -22.25 5.68 -13.40
N TYR A 132 -23.47 5.12 -13.38
CA TYR A 132 -24.07 4.37 -14.49
C TYR A 132 -25.31 5.06 -15.11
N GLU A 133 -25.80 6.17 -14.56
CA GLU A 133 -26.99 6.90 -15.07
C GLU A 133 -26.64 8.15 -15.92
N SER A 134 -25.50 8.14 -16.63
CA SER A 134 -25.12 9.22 -17.58
C SER A 134 -25.23 8.82 -19.05
#